data_AF-A0A9N8EDJ8-F1
#
_entry.id   AF-A0A9N8EDJ8-F1
#
_cell.length_a   1.000
_cell.length_b   1.000
_cell.length_c   1.000
_cell.angle_alpha   90.00
_cell.angle_beta   90.00
_cell.angle_gamma   90.00
#
_symmetry.space_group_name_H-M   'P 1'
#
loop_
_entity.id
_entity.type
_entity.pdbx_description
1 polymer ?
#
loop_
_entity_poly.entity_id
_entity_poly.type
_entity_poly.pdbx_seq_one_letter_code
_entity_poly.pdbx_strand_id
1 'polypeptide(L)'
;MIPIGMIALLLLASVISTGLAAVPVLLAEENSSIEEEAAANLRGQSTNQHVTSAHSPFPPVTTEGADAQEDAVIMNKVPIAQQQLRGQRRQLDNNSIGDFSLPNIPTARIVGGSPVVDVAEEGLDFFAQWVACGGVLIHSDIVLTAAHCLLNDTNVLQYPVLVGGQTRHQALESRTITGHRRHPMYAPHLFDAYDFLLLQLDAPITSITPATLNTDAELPSPNAELTTMGYGHTQEFGSSMSPTLNKVNVHAIPNCTDLHGWYQDKVMDIVMLCAGVLGGGKDACKGDSGGPLVDVTTKVVMGLVSWGQGCARPNVPGVYSRISAVTDWIQQQLCDLSREPPSTCTRSAPSLLLPLPTPTASIRIDIVYDGFPAETSWQLTEQDTGTVLHNMTLGNEESDANSLVSVVVSGLQLGRVYVFEILDSFEDGICCEYGNGSVDIDKVSSTDASTSLGVLWQLPGNFGAQQTVNIVL
;
A
#
# COMPACT_ATOMS: atom_id res chain seq x y z
N MET A 1 -82.11 18.92 20.01
CA MET A 1 -81.40 20.18 19.66
C MET A 1 -80.26 19.79 18.73
N ILE A 2 -80.11 20.48 17.60
CA ILE A 2 -79.11 20.24 16.54
C ILE A 2 -78.33 21.59 16.35
N PRO A 3 -77.35 21.69 15.44
CA PRO A 3 -75.91 21.41 15.55
C PRO A 3 -75.06 22.72 15.61
N ILE A 4 -73.76 22.65 15.28
CA ILE A 4 -73.08 23.34 14.13
C ILE A 4 -71.55 23.13 14.33
N GLY A 5 -70.70 22.96 13.30
CA GLY A 5 -70.88 22.90 11.84
C GLY A 5 -69.89 21.92 11.20
N MET A 6 -70.23 21.31 10.06
CA MET A 6 -69.95 21.76 8.67
C MET A 6 -68.54 21.36 8.20
N ILE A 7 -68.34 20.41 7.28
CA ILE A 7 -68.87 20.17 5.90
C ILE A 7 -68.10 20.95 4.83
N ALA A 8 -67.31 20.20 4.06
CA ALA A 8 -67.12 20.20 2.59
C ALA A 8 -66.02 19.17 2.30
N LEU A 9 -66.17 18.03 1.62
CA LEU A 9 -67.13 17.52 0.63
C LEU A 9 -67.19 18.29 -0.70
N LEU A 10 -66.63 17.66 -1.74
CA LEU A 10 -67.13 17.42 -3.11
C LEU A 10 -65.89 17.25 -4.04
N LEU A 11 -65.64 16.06 -4.62
CA LEU A 11 -66.21 15.53 -5.89
C LEU A 11 -65.65 16.30 -7.12
N LEU A 12 -65.24 15.70 -8.25
CA LEU A 12 -65.51 14.37 -8.84
C LEU A 12 -64.42 13.95 -9.86
N ALA A 13 -64.42 12.64 -10.22
CA ALA A 13 -64.18 12.00 -11.53
C ALA A 13 -63.64 12.78 -12.76
N SER A 14 -63.01 12.18 -13.79
CA SER A 14 -62.43 10.83 -14.06
C SER A 14 -61.73 10.88 -15.46
N VAL A 15 -61.65 9.76 -16.21
CA VAL A 15 -61.04 9.59 -17.57
C VAL A 15 -59.51 9.51 -17.54
N ILE A 16 -58.86 8.33 -17.50
CA ILE A 16 -58.78 7.25 -18.53
C ILE A 16 -58.17 7.74 -19.86
N SER A 17 -56.87 7.49 -20.08
CA SER A 17 -56.40 6.61 -21.18
C SER A 17 -54.88 6.34 -21.14
N THR A 18 -54.52 5.06 -21.23
CA THR A 18 -53.33 4.49 -21.91
C THR A 18 -52.00 5.27 -21.99
N GLY A 19 -50.93 4.71 -21.40
CA GLY A 19 -49.56 5.21 -21.59
C GLY A 19 -48.46 4.37 -20.94
N LEU A 20 -48.43 3.05 -21.14
CA LEU A 20 -47.22 2.26 -20.85
C LEU A 20 -46.17 2.55 -21.94
N ALA A 21 -45.00 3.04 -21.54
CA ALA A 21 -43.81 3.09 -22.40
C ALA A 21 -42.64 2.44 -21.66
N ALA A 22 -42.19 1.30 -22.17
CA ALA A 22 -41.00 0.61 -21.66
C ALA A 22 -39.72 1.30 -22.16
N VAL A 23 -38.65 1.21 -21.37
CA VAL A 23 -37.27 1.53 -21.78
C VAL A 23 -36.51 0.20 -21.85
N PRO A 24 -35.74 -0.07 -22.93
CA PRO A 24 -35.40 -1.44 -23.28
C PRO A 24 -34.27 -2.05 -22.45
N VAL A 25 -34.50 -3.29 -22.01
CA VAL A 25 -33.42 -4.24 -21.71
C VAL A 25 -32.94 -4.80 -23.06
N LEU A 26 -31.63 -4.71 -23.32
CA LEU A 26 -31.01 -5.29 -24.50
C LEU A 26 -30.25 -6.55 -24.07
N LEU A 27 -30.84 -7.72 -24.32
CA LEU A 27 -30.23 -9.03 -24.14
C LEU A 27 -29.27 -9.32 -25.29
N ALA A 28 -28.13 -9.95 -24.98
CA ALA A 28 -27.24 -10.57 -25.94
C ALA A 28 -26.62 -11.85 -25.33
N GLU A 29 -27.41 -12.93 -25.32
CA GLU A 29 -26.92 -14.31 -25.37
C GLU A 29 -27.08 -14.75 -26.84
N GLU A 30 -26.14 -15.40 -27.53
CA GLU A 30 -25.63 -16.78 -27.40
C GLU A 30 -24.52 -16.93 -28.51
N ASN A 31 -23.59 -17.89 -28.59
CA ASN A 31 -23.24 -19.07 -27.79
C ASN A 31 -21.77 -19.52 -28.06
N SER A 32 -21.24 -20.37 -27.17
CA SER A 32 -20.20 -21.43 -27.29
C SER A 32 -19.18 -21.54 -28.46
N SER A 33 -17.94 -21.93 -28.05
CA SER A 33 -16.89 -22.72 -28.76
C SER A 33 -16.26 -22.12 -30.04
N ILE A 34 -14.99 -22.35 -30.41
CA ILE A 34 -14.25 -23.63 -30.61
C ILE A 34 -12.71 -23.45 -30.41
N GLU A 35 -12.07 -24.60 -30.20
CA GLU A 35 -10.65 -25.03 -30.18
C GLU A 35 -9.58 -24.30 -31.05
N GLU A 36 -8.36 -24.26 -30.47
CA GLU A 36 -7.09 -24.89 -30.94
C GLU A 36 -6.53 -24.74 -32.39
N GLU A 37 -5.21 -24.46 -32.42
CA GLU A 37 -4.17 -24.87 -33.40
C GLU A 37 -3.98 -24.28 -34.83
N ALA A 38 -2.71 -24.44 -35.25
CA ALA A 38 -2.20 -24.57 -36.63
C ALA A 38 -2.05 -23.33 -37.56
N ALA A 39 -0.94 -22.61 -37.36
CA ALA A 39 0.23 -22.55 -38.26
C ALA A 39 0.10 -22.42 -39.80
N ALA A 40 1.00 -21.59 -40.35
CA ALA A 40 1.41 -21.46 -41.76
C ALA A 40 0.34 -20.84 -42.70
N ASN A 41 0.68 -20.18 -43.82
CA ASN A 41 1.90 -20.23 -44.62
C ASN A 41 1.96 -18.96 -45.50
N LEU A 42 3.14 -18.39 -45.77
CA LEU A 42 3.45 -17.85 -47.10
C LEU A 42 4.97 -17.76 -47.29
N ARG A 43 5.47 -18.53 -48.26
CA ARG A 43 6.89 -18.64 -48.59
C ARG A 43 7.37 -17.42 -49.39
N GLY A 44 8.37 -16.75 -48.84
CA GLY A 44 9.69 -16.48 -49.45
C GLY A 44 9.83 -16.04 -50.91
N GLN A 45 10.76 -15.11 -51.13
CA GLN A 45 11.74 -15.22 -52.20
C GLN A 45 13.07 -14.58 -51.77
N SER A 46 14.18 -15.24 -52.11
CA SER A 46 15.53 -14.72 -51.89
C SER A 46 16.10 -14.13 -53.18
N THR A 47 16.90 -13.07 -53.06
CA THR A 47 17.90 -12.72 -54.06
C THR A 47 19.20 -12.32 -53.35
N ASN A 48 20.29 -13.01 -53.69
CA ASN A 48 21.65 -12.63 -53.33
C ASN A 48 22.10 -11.43 -54.16
N GLN A 49 23.00 -10.60 -53.63
CA GLN A 49 24.21 -10.24 -54.39
C GLN A 49 25.41 -9.91 -53.48
N HIS A 50 26.56 -10.48 -53.84
CA HIS A 50 27.88 -10.23 -53.23
C HIS A 50 28.54 -8.98 -53.83
N VAL A 51 29.28 -8.21 -53.01
CA VAL A 51 30.58 -7.61 -53.38
C VAL A 51 31.51 -7.59 -52.15
N THR A 52 32.55 -8.42 -52.20
CA THR A 52 33.98 -8.28 -51.80
C THR A 52 34.50 -6.90 -51.31
N SER A 53 35.62 -6.73 -50.60
CA SER A 53 36.62 -7.58 -49.92
C SER A 53 37.67 -6.68 -49.23
N ALA A 54 38.37 -7.16 -48.18
CA ALA A 54 39.80 -6.86 -47.90
C ALA A 54 40.31 -7.66 -46.68
N HIS A 55 41.60 -8.03 -46.69
CA HIS A 55 42.33 -8.59 -45.55
C HIS A 55 43.59 -7.74 -45.27
N SER A 56 44.00 -7.75 -43.99
CA SER A 56 45.31 -7.56 -43.33
C SER A 56 46.58 -7.21 -44.14
N PRO A 57 47.61 -6.63 -43.47
CA PRO A 57 48.70 -7.50 -42.98
C PRO A 57 49.35 -7.11 -41.62
N PHE A 58 50.18 -8.03 -41.11
CA PHE A 58 51.07 -8.03 -39.91
C PHE A 58 52.44 -8.65 -40.34
N PRO A 59 53.49 -8.81 -39.49
CA PRO A 59 53.91 -8.22 -38.20
C PRO A 59 55.33 -7.56 -38.36
N PRO A 60 56.47 -7.87 -37.67
CA PRO A 60 56.81 -8.30 -36.27
C PRO A 60 58.00 -7.52 -35.60
N VAL A 61 58.49 -8.00 -34.42
CA VAL A 61 59.81 -7.71 -33.75
C VAL A 61 59.93 -6.32 -33.05
N THR A 62 60.52 -6.07 -31.85
CA THR A 62 61.21 -6.82 -30.75
C THR A 62 60.79 -6.19 -29.38
N THR A 63 60.32 -6.94 -28.35
CA THR A 63 60.98 -7.56 -27.15
C THR A 63 61.29 -6.70 -25.91
N GLU A 64 61.15 -7.35 -24.74
CA GLU A 64 61.52 -6.98 -23.34
C GLU A 64 60.61 -5.97 -22.60
N GLY A 65 60.11 -6.23 -21.38
CA GLY A 65 60.21 -7.45 -20.54
C GLY A 65 59.48 -7.32 -19.17
N ALA A 66 59.65 -8.34 -18.30
CA ALA A 66 59.27 -8.48 -16.87
C ALA A 66 58.04 -9.36 -16.50
N ASP A 67 58.37 -10.52 -15.90
CA ASP A 67 57.74 -11.31 -14.80
C ASP A 67 56.22 -11.67 -14.84
N ALA A 68 55.77 -12.93 -14.89
CA ALA A 68 56.03 -14.14 -14.05
C ALA A 68 55.23 -14.16 -12.72
N GLN A 69 54.59 -15.25 -12.28
CA GLN A 69 54.18 -16.51 -12.92
C GLN A 69 53.09 -17.19 -12.05
N GLU A 70 52.15 -17.93 -12.64
CA GLU A 70 51.12 -18.69 -11.89
C GLU A 70 51.69 -19.98 -11.29
N ASP A 71 51.21 -20.35 -10.09
CA ASP A 71 51.38 -21.69 -9.50
C ASP A 71 50.02 -22.39 -9.37
N ALA A 72 49.91 -23.60 -9.91
CA ALA A 72 48.70 -24.43 -9.83
C ALA A 72 49.05 -25.88 -9.49
N VAL A 73 48.51 -26.41 -8.39
CA VAL A 73 48.77 -27.80 -7.94
C VAL A 73 47.48 -28.54 -7.55
N ILE A 74 47.00 -29.34 -8.51
CA ILE A 74 46.68 -30.79 -8.43
C ILE A 74 45.51 -31.31 -7.56
N MET A 75 44.45 -31.72 -8.29
CA MET A 75 43.68 -32.98 -8.26
C MET A 75 43.34 -33.71 -6.93
N ASN A 76 42.07 -34.11 -6.84
CA ASN A 76 41.74 -35.55 -6.71
C ASN A 76 40.36 -35.92 -7.30
N LYS A 77 40.34 -36.89 -8.22
CA LYS A 77 39.15 -37.59 -8.77
C LYS A 77 39.51 -39.07 -8.96
N VAL A 78 38.78 -39.99 -8.34
CA VAL A 78 38.84 -41.44 -8.60
C VAL A 78 37.45 -42.09 -8.28
N PRO A 79 37.11 -43.30 -8.73
CA PRO A 79 36.28 -43.42 -9.93
C PRO A 79 34.99 -44.25 -9.74
N ILE A 80 34.12 -44.21 -10.74
CA ILE A 80 32.95 -45.10 -10.83
C ILE A 80 33.40 -46.46 -11.40
N ALA A 81 33.12 -47.55 -10.66
CA ALA A 81 33.25 -48.92 -11.15
C ALA A 81 31.86 -49.58 -11.23
N GLN A 82 31.43 -49.93 -12.44
CA GLN A 82 30.27 -50.81 -12.63
C GLN A 82 30.70 -52.27 -12.38
N GLN A 83 29.93 -53.02 -11.59
CA GLN A 83 30.07 -54.47 -11.54
C GLN A 83 28.71 -55.16 -11.50
N GLN A 84 28.55 -56.15 -12.36
CA GLN A 84 27.34 -56.95 -12.49
C GLN A 84 27.23 -57.94 -11.32
N LEU A 85 26.04 -58.08 -10.73
CA LEU A 85 25.66 -59.30 -10.01
C LEU A 85 24.30 -59.81 -10.49
N ARG A 86 24.31 -61.05 -10.99
CA ARG A 86 23.12 -61.79 -11.40
C ARG A 86 22.42 -62.34 -10.16
N GLY A 87 21.11 -62.12 -10.10
CA GLY A 87 20.09 -63.06 -9.63
C GLY A 87 20.27 -63.80 -8.29
N GLN A 88 19.38 -63.48 -7.34
CA GLN A 88 18.71 -64.51 -6.56
C GLN A 88 17.29 -64.06 -6.17
N ARG A 89 16.27 -64.67 -6.78
CA ARG A 89 14.91 -64.63 -6.22
C ARG A 89 14.93 -65.48 -4.95
N ARG A 90 14.61 -64.88 -3.80
CA ARG A 90 14.11 -65.61 -2.64
C ARG A 90 12.68 -65.14 -2.39
N GLN A 91 11.72 -66.05 -2.54
CA GLN A 91 10.45 -65.91 -1.85
C GLN A 91 10.71 -66.13 -0.36
N LEU A 92 10.25 -65.20 0.48
CA LEU A 92 10.06 -65.42 1.90
C LEU A 92 8.74 -64.75 2.29
N ASP A 93 7.69 -65.58 2.22
CA ASP A 93 6.57 -65.71 3.16
C ASP A 93 5.84 -64.45 3.65
N ASN A 94 4.65 -64.26 3.10
CA ASN A 94 3.58 -63.47 3.74
C ASN A 94 3.07 -64.20 4.99
N ASN A 95 3.53 -63.82 6.19
CA ASN A 95 2.61 -63.65 7.32
C ASN A 95 3.21 -62.91 8.53
N SER A 96 2.34 -62.14 9.21
CA SER A 96 2.53 -61.62 10.58
C SER A 96 3.58 -60.52 10.84
N ILE A 97 3.25 -59.27 10.51
CA ILE A 97 3.42 -58.13 11.45
C ILE A 97 2.11 -57.33 11.43
N GLY A 98 1.66 -56.88 12.60
CA GLY A 98 0.33 -56.29 12.79
C GLY A 98 0.14 -54.89 12.20
N ASP A 99 -1.13 -54.47 12.18
CA ASP A 99 -1.58 -53.10 11.87
C ASP A 99 -0.83 -52.08 12.74
N PHE A 100 0.13 -51.39 12.14
CA PHE A 100 0.70 -50.17 12.69
C PHE A 100 0.23 -49.02 11.81
N SER A 101 -0.98 -48.57 12.11
CA SER A 101 -1.59 -47.40 11.50
C SER A 101 -0.67 -46.20 11.77
N LEU A 102 0.09 -45.77 10.75
CA LEU A 102 0.92 -44.58 10.86
C LEU A 102 0.01 -43.40 11.23
N PRO A 103 0.30 -42.64 12.30
CA PRO A 103 -0.48 -41.45 12.61
C PRO A 103 -0.39 -40.50 11.42
N ASN A 104 -1.54 -39.95 11.00
CA ASN A 104 -1.59 -38.95 9.93
C ASN A 104 -0.64 -37.79 10.25
N ILE A 105 0.53 -37.77 9.62
CA ILE A 105 1.44 -36.63 9.68
C ILE A 105 0.73 -35.49 8.94
N PRO A 106 0.35 -34.39 9.61
CA PRO A 106 -0.35 -33.30 8.95
C PRO A 106 0.56 -32.74 7.86
N THR A 107 0.06 -32.66 6.62
CA THR A 107 0.79 -32.02 5.54
C THR A 107 1.11 -30.58 5.94
N ALA A 108 2.35 -30.14 5.74
CA ALA A 108 2.77 -28.79 6.11
C ALA A 108 1.88 -27.74 5.41
N ARG A 109 1.39 -26.76 6.18
CA ARG A 109 0.54 -25.66 5.71
C ARG A 109 0.96 -24.37 6.41
N ILE A 110 0.84 -23.24 5.72
CA ILE A 110 1.96 -22.27 5.58
C ILE A 110 3.22 -22.99 5.06
N VAL A 111 4.09 -22.32 4.28
CA VAL A 111 5.22 -23.04 3.68
C VAL A 111 6.14 -23.51 4.80
N GLY A 112 6.38 -24.83 4.89
CA GLY A 112 7.13 -25.48 5.97
C GLY A 112 6.55 -25.31 7.39
N GLY A 113 5.30 -24.86 7.51
CA GLY A 113 4.59 -24.67 8.77
C GLY A 113 3.85 -25.92 9.27
N SER A 114 3.31 -25.81 10.48
CA SER A 114 2.47 -26.81 11.13
C SER A 114 1.11 -26.21 11.49
N PRO A 115 0.02 -26.99 11.50
CA PRO A 115 -1.26 -26.52 12.04
C PRO A 115 -1.09 -26.00 13.48
N VAL A 116 -1.82 -24.94 13.82
CA VAL A 116 -2.12 -24.60 15.21
C VAL A 116 -3.06 -25.69 15.73
N VAL A 117 -2.82 -26.26 16.91
CA VAL A 117 -3.62 -27.38 17.42
C VAL A 117 -4.91 -26.84 18.05
N ASP A 118 -4.77 -25.83 18.92
CA ASP A 118 -5.88 -25.06 19.49
C ASP A 118 -5.42 -23.61 19.65
N VAL A 119 -6.15 -22.67 19.02
CA VAL A 119 -5.82 -21.24 19.06
C VAL A 119 -5.86 -20.63 20.46
N ALA A 120 -6.71 -21.11 21.37
CA ALA A 120 -6.85 -20.57 22.71
C ALA A 120 -5.81 -21.16 23.67
N GLU A 121 -5.55 -22.47 23.61
CA GLU A 121 -4.50 -23.11 24.42
C GLU A 121 -3.10 -22.61 24.04
N GLU A 122 -2.85 -22.35 22.75
CA GLU A 122 -1.60 -21.73 22.29
C GLU A 122 -1.58 -20.20 22.49
N GLY A 123 -2.72 -19.57 22.81
CA GLY A 123 -2.83 -18.14 23.05
C GLY A 123 -2.61 -17.28 21.81
N LEU A 124 -3.08 -17.77 20.66
CA LEU A 124 -3.05 -17.19 19.32
C LEU A 124 -4.47 -16.83 18.83
N ASP A 125 -5.45 -16.87 19.72
CA ASP A 125 -6.86 -16.55 19.52
C ASP A 125 -7.12 -15.10 19.09
N PHE A 126 -6.17 -14.19 19.34
CA PHE A 126 -6.15 -12.84 18.77
C PHE A 126 -6.01 -12.79 17.24
N PHE A 127 -5.67 -13.90 16.58
CA PHE A 127 -5.62 -13.95 15.12
C PHE A 127 -6.99 -13.63 14.51
N ALA A 128 -7.01 -12.66 13.60
CA ALA A 128 -8.18 -12.27 12.85
C ALA A 128 -8.03 -12.66 11.37
N GLN A 129 -9.14 -12.93 10.71
CA GLN A 129 -9.24 -13.06 9.27
C GLN A 129 -10.27 -12.07 8.73
N TRP A 130 -9.91 -11.41 7.63
CA TRP A 130 -10.81 -10.53 6.90
C TRP A 130 -10.60 -10.73 5.39
N VAL A 131 -11.69 -11.08 4.67
CA VAL A 131 -11.66 -11.48 3.25
C VAL A 131 -10.64 -12.61 3.01
N ALA A 132 -9.56 -12.32 2.29
CA ALA A 132 -8.47 -13.26 1.97
C ALA A 132 -7.18 -12.97 2.77
N CYS A 133 -7.23 -12.03 3.71
CA CYS A 133 -6.10 -11.60 4.53
C CYS A 133 -6.23 -12.05 6.00
N GLY A 134 -5.09 -12.14 6.67
CA GLY A 134 -5.00 -12.18 8.12
C GLY A 134 -5.08 -10.79 8.77
N GLY A 135 -5.02 -10.79 10.09
CA GLY A 135 -5.07 -9.60 10.93
C GLY A 135 -4.86 -9.95 12.39
N VAL A 136 -4.90 -8.93 13.23
CA VAL A 136 -4.57 -9.00 14.66
C VAL A 136 -5.60 -8.21 15.44
N LEU A 137 -6.28 -8.82 16.42
CA LEU A 137 -7.05 -8.08 17.40
C LEU A 137 -6.08 -7.31 18.32
N ILE A 138 -6.02 -5.97 18.21
CA ILE A 138 -5.09 -5.12 18.98
C ILE A 138 -5.80 -4.31 20.08
N HIS A 139 -7.12 -4.24 20.02
CA HIS A 139 -8.00 -3.66 21.02
C HIS A 139 -9.32 -4.45 21.03
N SER A 140 -10.19 -4.26 22.04
CA SER A 140 -11.46 -5.00 22.13
C SER A 140 -12.31 -4.86 20.86
N ASP A 141 -12.27 -3.70 20.19
CA ASP A 141 -13.06 -3.39 19.00
C ASP A 141 -12.24 -2.92 17.77
N ILE A 142 -10.91 -3.10 17.78
CA ILE A 142 -10.02 -2.70 16.69
C ILE A 142 -9.13 -3.86 16.24
N VAL A 143 -9.15 -4.14 14.94
CA VAL A 143 -8.26 -5.12 14.28
C VAL A 143 -7.26 -4.39 13.39
N LEU A 144 -5.99 -4.77 13.49
CA LEU A 144 -4.89 -4.31 12.64
C LEU A 144 -4.63 -5.34 11.53
N THR A 145 -4.44 -4.87 10.30
CA THR A 145 -4.11 -5.68 9.11
C THR A 145 -3.29 -4.82 8.12
N ALA A 146 -2.99 -5.35 6.94
CA ALA A 146 -2.29 -4.64 5.87
C ALA A 146 -3.24 -3.69 5.08
N ALA A 147 -2.70 -2.56 4.61
CA ALA A 147 -3.40 -1.63 3.73
C ALA A 147 -3.62 -2.19 2.32
N HIS A 148 -2.71 -3.01 1.79
CA HIS A 148 -2.86 -3.62 0.46
C HIS A 148 -4.02 -4.64 0.39
N CYS A 149 -4.48 -5.16 1.53
CA CYS A 149 -5.67 -6.00 1.62
C CYS A 149 -6.96 -5.24 1.26
N LEU A 150 -6.95 -3.91 1.35
CA LEU A 150 -8.07 -3.06 1.00
C LEU A 150 -8.02 -2.63 -0.47
N LEU A 151 -8.61 -3.47 -1.32
CA LEU A 151 -8.72 -3.26 -2.77
C LEU A 151 -9.46 -1.97 -3.15
N ASN A 152 -10.50 -1.58 -2.40
CA ASN A 152 -11.31 -0.39 -2.65
C ASN A 152 -12.12 0.00 -1.40
N ASP A 153 -12.12 1.29 -1.06
CA ASP A 153 -12.71 1.82 0.18
C ASP A 153 -14.23 1.56 0.33
N THR A 154 -14.95 1.27 -0.75
CA THR A 154 -16.39 0.91 -0.74
C THR A 154 -16.68 -0.54 -0.33
N ASN A 155 -15.67 -1.43 -0.37
CA ASN A 155 -15.86 -2.87 -0.15
C ASN A 155 -15.59 -3.31 1.30
N VAL A 156 -15.09 -2.41 2.15
CA VAL A 156 -14.76 -2.68 3.57
C VAL A 156 -15.94 -3.28 4.33
N LEU A 157 -17.12 -2.65 4.21
CA LEU A 157 -18.29 -2.92 5.04
C LEU A 157 -19.03 -4.22 4.64
N GLN A 158 -18.63 -4.90 3.56
CA GLN A 158 -19.34 -6.05 3.01
C GLN A 158 -18.94 -7.39 3.63
N TYR A 159 -17.76 -7.46 4.28
CA TYR A 159 -17.20 -8.70 4.81
C TYR A 159 -16.95 -8.58 6.32
N PRO A 160 -17.43 -9.54 7.14
CA PRO A 160 -17.14 -9.54 8.57
C PRO A 160 -15.67 -9.88 8.83
N VAL A 161 -15.19 -9.49 10.00
CA VAL A 161 -13.93 -9.97 10.58
C VAL A 161 -14.24 -11.18 11.45
N LEU A 162 -13.48 -12.26 11.24
CA LEU A 162 -13.54 -13.50 12.01
C LEU A 162 -12.34 -13.55 12.95
N VAL A 163 -12.54 -13.69 14.27
CA VAL A 163 -11.45 -13.70 15.27
C VAL A 163 -11.44 -15.02 16.04
N GLY A 164 -10.25 -15.56 16.31
CA GLY A 164 -10.08 -16.85 17.00
C GLY A 164 -10.47 -18.06 16.15
N GLY A 165 -10.33 -17.99 14.83
CA GLY A 165 -10.69 -19.10 13.95
C GLY A 165 -9.67 -20.25 13.99
N GLN A 166 -10.09 -21.45 14.41
CA GLN A 166 -9.29 -22.66 14.22
C GLN A 166 -9.27 -23.12 12.74
N THR A 167 -10.35 -22.81 12.01
CA THR A 167 -10.48 -23.04 10.56
C THR A 167 -10.95 -21.77 9.85
N ARG A 168 -10.63 -21.65 8.55
CA ARG A 168 -10.89 -20.48 7.68
C ARG A 168 -12.37 -20.07 7.54
N HIS A 169 -13.29 -20.87 8.09
CA HIS A 169 -14.74 -20.64 8.03
C HIS A 169 -15.38 -20.69 9.43
N GLN A 170 -14.57 -20.61 10.48
CA GLN A 170 -14.98 -20.58 11.88
C GLN A 170 -14.39 -19.35 12.56
N ALA A 171 -15.04 -18.93 13.64
CA ALA A 171 -14.56 -17.89 14.53
C ALA A 171 -15.05 -18.21 15.95
N LEU A 172 -14.30 -17.77 16.97
CA LEU A 172 -14.84 -17.63 18.31
C LEU A 172 -15.77 -16.40 18.35
N GLU A 173 -15.39 -15.33 17.67
CA GLU A 173 -16.15 -14.08 17.56
C GLU A 173 -16.19 -13.59 16.11
N SER A 174 -17.36 -13.14 15.67
CA SER A 174 -17.55 -12.52 14.36
C SER A 174 -18.11 -11.10 14.55
N ARG A 175 -17.59 -10.13 13.81
CA ARG A 175 -17.98 -8.72 13.89
C ARG A 175 -18.08 -8.09 12.50
N THR A 176 -19.04 -7.20 12.31
CA THR A 176 -19.08 -6.38 11.08
C THR A 176 -18.14 -5.18 11.22
N ILE A 177 -17.73 -4.59 10.11
CA ILE A 177 -16.87 -3.40 10.12
C ILE A 177 -17.75 -2.15 10.00
N THR A 178 -17.44 -1.14 10.81
CA THR A 178 -18.16 0.14 10.85
C THR A 178 -17.32 1.33 10.37
N GLY A 179 -16.00 1.14 10.25
CA GLY A 179 -15.08 2.12 9.71
C GLY A 179 -13.67 1.55 9.57
N HIS A 180 -12.80 2.28 8.88
CA HIS A 180 -11.40 1.91 8.71
C HIS A 180 -10.49 3.13 8.67
N ARG A 181 -9.20 2.91 8.94
CA ARG A 181 -8.13 3.91 8.78
C ARG A 181 -6.89 3.25 8.17
N ARG A 182 -6.64 3.58 6.90
CA ARG A 182 -5.38 3.30 6.21
C ARG A 182 -4.31 4.26 6.75
N HIS A 183 -3.07 3.82 6.91
CA HIS A 183 -1.98 4.73 7.29
C HIS A 183 -1.82 5.85 6.24
N PRO A 184 -1.72 7.14 6.63
CA PRO A 184 -1.72 8.24 5.68
C PRO A 184 -0.50 8.26 4.74
N MET A 185 0.61 7.66 5.17
CA MET A 185 1.83 7.50 4.36
C MET A 185 1.90 6.19 3.58
N TYR A 186 0.81 5.41 3.48
CA TYR A 186 0.81 4.17 2.70
C TYR A 186 1.16 4.43 1.24
N ALA A 187 2.25 3.84 0.77
CA ALA A 187 2.82 4.08 -0.55
C ALA A 187 2.98 2.75 -1.32
N PRO A 188 1.95 2.30 -2.05
CA PRO A 188 2.01 1.04 -2.81
C PRO A 188 3.04 1.08 -3.96
N HIS A 189 3.40 2.27 -4.42
CA HIS A 189 4.45 2.49 -5.42
C HIS A 189 5.87 2.41 -4.82
N LEU A 190 6.01 2.36 -3.49
CA LEU A 190 7.27 2.20 -2.76
C LEU A 190 7.31 0.85 -2.03
N PHE A 191 6.93 -0.22 -2.74
CA PHE A 191 6.87 -1.60 -2.20
C PHE A 191 6.06 -1.66 -0.90
N ASP A 192 4.84 -1.13 -0.94
CA ASP A 192 3.91 -1.11 0.19
C ASP A 192 4.54 -0.54 1.49
N ALA A 193 5.29 0.56 1.38
CA ALA A 193 5.77 1.28 2.56
C ALA A 193 4.58 1.80 3.39
N TYR A 194 4.68 1.69 4.71
CA TYR A 194 3.59 1.96 5.67
C TYR A 194 2.30 1.15 5.42
N ASP A 195 2.43 -0.11 5.04
CA ASP A 195 1.31 -1.04 4.82
C ASP A 195 0.60 -1.45 6.13
N PHE A 196 -0.24 -0.54 6.63
CA PHE A 196 -1.07 -0.71 7.82
C PHE A 196 -2.50 -0.18 7.61
N LEU A 197 -3.46 -0.95 8.11
CA LEU A 197 -4.89 -0.66 8.08
C LEU A 197 -5.52 -1.07 9.42
N LEU A 198 -6.26 -0.15 10.03
CA LEU A 198 -7.10 -0.41 11.18
C LEU A 198 -8.55 -0.59 10.73
N LEU A 199 -9.20 -1.63 11.24
CA LEU A 199 -10.61 -1.96 11.04
C LEU A 199 -11.36 -1.78 12.36
N GLN A 200 -12.38 -0.93 12.35
CA GLN A 200 -13.25 -0.64 13.48
C GLN A 200 -14.43 -1.63 13.48
N LEU A 201 -14.44 -2.57 14.42
CA LEU A 201 -15.50 -3.55 14.58
C LEU A 201 -16.82 -2.88 15.00
N ASP A 202 -17.97 -3.52 14.84
CA ASP A 202 -19.28 -2.99 15.23
C ASP A 202 -19.54 -3.03 16.74
N ALA A 203 -18.99 -4.02 17.43
CA ALA A 203 -19.06 -4.19 18.87
C ALA A 203 -17.77 -4.81 19.44
N PRO A 204 -17.42 -4.54 20.72
CA PRO A 204 -16.28 -5.17 21.38
C PRO A 204 -16.31 -6.71 21.38
N ILE A 205 -15.12 -7.28 21.31
CA ILE A 205 -14.79 -8.67 21.59
C ILE A 205 -14.31 -8.74 23.04
N THR A 206 -14.92 -9.62 23.83
CA THR A 206 -14.68 -9.74 25.29
C THR A 206 -14.23 -11.15 25.71
N SER A 207 -14.31 -12.12 24.80
CA SER A 207 -13.92 -13.52 25.01
C SER A 207 -12.46 -13.82 24.67
N ILE A 208 -11.78 -12.89 23.97
CA ILE A 208 -10.40 -13.02 23.45
C ILE A 208 -9.59 -11.85 24.00
N THR A 209 -8.34 -12.12 24.42
CA THR A 209 -7.43 -11.05 24.86
C THR A 209 -6.71 -10.45 23.65
N PRO A 210 -6.76 -9.12 23.42
CA PRO A 210 -6.02 -8.49 22.33
C PRO A 210 -4.50 -8.71 22.44
N ALA A 211 -3.83 -8.77 21.30
CA ALA A 211 -2.39 -8.95 21.21
C ALA A 211 -1.63 -7.72 21.72
N THR A 212 -0.47 -7.93 22.33
CA THR A 212 0.43 -6.82 22.69
C THR A 212 1.27 -6.44 21.47
N LEU A 213 1.39 -5.14 21.20
CA LEU A 213 2.18 -4.62 20.07
C LEU A 213 3.60 -4.27 20.51
N ASN A 214 4.58 -4.51 19.62
CA ASN A 214 5.94 -4.06 19.86
C ASN A 214 5.99 -2.52 19.85
N THR A 215 6.46 -1.94 20.95
CA THR A 215 6.71 -0.50 21.10
C THR A 215 8.19 -0.15 21.17
N ASP A 216 9.07 -1.15 21.14
CA ASP A 216 10.52 -0.97 21.15
C ASP A 216 11.06 -0.94 19.71
N ALA A 217 11.76 0.15 19.35
CA ALA A 217 12.37 0.32 18.05
C ALA A 217 13.56 -0.65 17.83
N GLU A 218 14.22 -1.09 18.91
CA GLU A 218 15.36 -2.01 18.89
C GLU A 218 14.94 -3.48 18.75
N LEU A 219 13.63 -3.77 18.77
CA LEU A 219 13.05 -5.10 18.57
C LEU A 219 12.45 -5.29 17.17
N PRO A 220 12.48 -6.52 16.62
CA PRO A 220 13.08 -7.73 17.18
C PRO A 220 14.61 -7.76 17.07
N SER A 221 15.28 -8.37 18.05
CA SER A 221 16.74 -8.55 17.99
C SER A 221 17.19 -9.40 16.80
N PRO A 222 18.41 -9.20 16.26
CA PRO A 222 18.97 -10.03 15.20
C PRO A 222 18.86 -11.53 15.48
N ASN A 223 18.35 -12.29 14.51
CA ASN A 223 18.13 -13.74 14.61
C ASN A 223 17.20 -14.18 15.76
N ALA A 224 16.35 -13.30 16.29
CA ALA A 224 15.26 -13.72 17.17
C ALA A 224 14.34 -14.70 16.41
N GLU A 225 13.98 -15.82 17.04
CA GLU A 225 12.94 -16.71 16.51
C GLU A 225 11.58 -16.06 16.70
N LEU A 226 10.82 -15.97 15.61
CA LEU A 226 9.48 -15.39 15.55
C LEU A 226 8.56 -16.36 14.81
N THR A 227 7.27 -16.25 15.05
CA THR A 227 6.25 -17.08 14.40
C THR A 227 5.37 -16.20 13.52
N THR A 228 5.11 -16.62 12.29
CA THR A 228 4.04 -16.06 11.45
C THR A 228 2.93 -17.10 11.25
N MET A 229 1.68 -16.65 11.11
CA MET A 229 0.51 -17.54 11.04
C MET A 229 -0.62 -17.03 10.15
N GLY A 230 -1.41 -17.96 9.64
CA GLY A 230 -2.49 -17.69 8.69
C GLY A 230 -3.04 -18.91 7.95
N TYR A 231 -3.95 -18.64 7.01
CA TYR A 231 -4.64 -19.62 6.16
C TYR A 231 -4.11 -19.63 4.72
N GLY A 232 -2.99 -18.98 4.44
CA GLY A 232 -2.47 -18.78 3.10
C GLY A 232 -2.02 -20.05 2.38
N HIS A 233 -1.43 -19.83 1.21
CA HIS A 233 -0.93 -20.87 0.34
C HIS A 233 0.24 -21.61 1.00
N THR A 234 0.24 -22.93 0.86
CA THR A 234 1.20 -23.83 1.54
C THR A 234 2.47 -24.07 0.74
N GLN A 235 2.49 -23.55 -0.50
CA GLN A 235 3.54 -23.62 -1.51
C GLN A 235 3.42 -22.36 -2.38
N GLU A 236 4.53 -21.84 -2.89
CA GLU A 236 4.58 -20.59 -3.68
C GLU A 236 3.55 -20.55 -4.83
N PHE A 237 3.44 -21.66 -5.58
CA PHE A 237 2.52 -21.83 -6.70
C PHE A 237 1.30 -22.69 -6.35
N GLY A 238 0.92 -22.75 -5.07
CA GLY A 238 -0.30 -23.43 -4.62
C GLY A 238 -1.54 -22.84 -5.28
N SER A 239 -2.60 -23.65 -5.40
CA SER A 239 -3.91 -23.25 -5.95
C SER A 239 -5.00 -23.08 -4.90
N SER A 240 -4.69 -23.31 -3.62
CA SER A 240 -5.65 -23.22 -2.51
C SER A 240 -5.02 -22.78 -1.20
N MET A 241 -5.79 -22.00 -0.46
CA MET A 241 -5.58 -21.65 0.95
C MET A 241 -5.73 -22.89 1.86
N SER A 242 -5.10 -22.83 3.02
CA SER A 242 -5.31 -23.82 4.08
C SER A 242 -6.72 -23.76 4.68
N PRO A 243 -7.37 -24.91 4.97
CA PRO A 243 -8.64 -24.91 5.71
C PRO A 243 -8.44 -24.65 7.21
N THR A 244 -7.27 -24.98 7.77
CA THR A 244 -6.91 -24.83 9.19
C THR A 244 -5.91 -23.70 9.39
N LEU A 245 -5.89 -23.07 10.56
CA LEU A 245 -4.86 -22.08 10.89
C LEU A 245 -3.52 -22.80 11.06
N ASN A 246 -2.45 -22.22 10.53
CA ASN A 246 -1.12 -22.81 10.62
C ASN A 246 -0.12 -21.73 10.98
N LYS A 247 1.00 -22.16 11.54
CA LYS A 247 2.09 -21.32 11.99
C LYS A 247 3.43 -21.84 11.49
N VAL A 248 4.39 -20.95 11.30
CA VAL A 248 5.78 -21.32 11.00
C VAL A 248 6.76 -20.43 11.75
N ASN A 249 7.83 -21.02 12.26
CA ASN A 249 8.94 -20.28 12.86
C ASN A 249 9.90 -19.79 11.77
N VAL A 250 10.20 -18.50 11.82
CA VAL A 250 11.15 -17.75 11.01
C VAL A 250 12.10 -16.98 11.92
N HIS A 251 13.19 -16.44 11.39
CA HIS A 251 14.17 -15.67 12.15
C HIS A 251 14.20 -14.22 11.66
N ALA A 252 14.29 -13.27 12.59
CA ALA A 252 14.48 -11.86 12.28
C ALA A 252 15.82 -11.62 11.55
N ILE A 253 15.76 -10.97 10.40
CA ILE A 253 16.90 -10.67 9.53
C ILE A 253 17.07 -9.14 9.51
N PRO A 254 18.14 -8.58 10.13
CA PRO A 254 18.31 -7.14 10.26
C PRO A 254 18.45 -6.39 8.93
N ASN A 255 19.07 -7.04 7.94
CA ASN A 255 19.28 -6.51 6.60
C ASN A 255 19.12 -7.65 5.59
N CYS A 256 18.07 -7.60 4.77
CA CYS A 256 17.80 -8.57 3.71
C CYS A 256 18.51 -8.26 2.39
N THR A 257 19.01 -7.04 2.21
CA THR A 257 19.87 -6.69 1.07
C THR A 257 21.19 -7.44 1.11
N ASP A 258 21.74 -7.69 2.31
CA ASP A 258 22.95 -8.52 2.51
C ASP A 258 22.75 -9.99 2.09
N LEU A 259 21.51 -10.49 2.11
CA LEU A 259 21.20 -11.86 1.70
C LEU A 259 20.93 -11.98 0.19
N HIS A 260 20.31 -10.96 -0.41
CA HIS A 260 19.94 -11.00 -1.82
C HIS A 260 19.76 -9.59 -2.41
N GLY A 261 20.63 -9.20 -3.34
CA GLY A 261 20.67 -7.84 -3.92
C GLY A 261 19.38 -7.36 -4.63
N TRP A 262 18.39 -8.23 -4.86
CA TRP A 262 17.07 -7.78 -5.33
C TRP A 262 16.36 -6.86 -4.32
N TYR A 263 16.61 -6.97 -3.01
CA TYR A 263 15.99 -6.08 -2.00
C TYR A 263 16.58 -4.65 -2.00
N GLN A 264 17.71 -4.44 -2.69
CA GLN A 264 18.34 -3.12 -2.80
C GLN A 264 17.34 -2.09 -3.37
N ASP A 265 17.23 -0.97 -2.67
CA ASP A 265 16.32 0.16 -2.97
C ASP A 265 14.82 -0.20 -2.93
N LYS A 266 14.44 -1.27 -2.22
CA LYS A 266 13.03 -1.74 -2.08
C LYS A 266 12.59 -1.92 -0.64
N VAL A 267 13.49 -2.33 0.25
CA VAL A 267 13.20 -2.45 1.68
C VAL A 267 13.59 -1.16 2.39
N MET A 268 12.64 -0.61 3.14
CA MET A 268 12.84 0.57 3.99
C MET A 268 12.91 0.11 5.45
N ASP A 269 14.10 -0.26 5.94
CA ASP A 269 14.29 -0.89 7.27
C ASP A 269 13.69 -0.08 8.45
N ILE A 270 13.52 1.23 8.28
CA ILE A 270 12.84 2.12 9.24
C ILE A 270 11.35 1.81 9.45
N VAL A 271 10.66 1.27 8.43
CA VAL A 271 9.20 0.96 8.44
C VAL A 271 8.88 -0.48 8.03
N MET A 272 9.90 -1.24 7.61
CA MET A 272 9.84 -2.64 7.25
C MET A 272 10.82 -3.44 8.10
N LEU A 273 10.59 -4.74 8.20
CA LEU A 273 11.56 -5.71 8.71
C LEU A 273 11.50 -6.98 7.88
N CYS A 274 12.62 -7.70 7.80
CA CYS A 274 12.70 -8.96 7.08
C CYS A 274 12.73 -10.13 8.06
N ALA A 275 12.03 -11.22 7.72
CA ALA A 275 12.10 -12.46 8.48
C ALA A 275 11.95 -13.69 7.57
N GLY A 276 12.70 -14.75 7.88
CA GLY A 276 12.67 -15.98 7.09
C GLY A 276 13.61 -17.05 7.62
N VAL A 277 13.89 -18.06 6.79
CA VAL A 277 14.91 -19.07 7.07
C VAL A 277 15.90 -19.06 5.90
N LEU A 278 17.20 -18.97 6.19
CA LEU A 278 18.24 -18.80 5.15
C LEU A 278 18.23 -19.94 4.12
N GLY A 279 18.01 -21.17 4.56
CA GLY A 279 17.84 -22.33 3.66
C GLY A 279 16.52 -22.37 2.87
N GLY A 280 15.64 -21.38 3.04
CA GLY A 280 14.29 -21.38 2.51
C GLY A 280 13.39 -22.41 3.19
N GLY A 281 12.35 -22.86 2.49
CA GLY A 281 11.43 -23.91 2.92
C GLY A 281 10.43 -23.49 4.01
N LYS A 282 10.58 -22.31 4.63
CA LYS A 282 9.68 -21.76 5.65
C LYS A 282 9.38 -20.28 5.42
N ASP A 283 8.10 -19.94 5.22
CA ASP A 283 7.65 -18.55 4.98
C ASP A 283 6.12 -18.42 5.00
N ALA A 284 5.64 -17.19 5.20
CA ALA A 284 4.27 -16.79 4.86
C ALA A 284 4.07 -16.79 3.34
N CYS A 285 2.83 -16.81 2.86
CA CYS A 285 2.55 -16.78 1.42
C CYS A 285 1.20 -16.12 1.10
N LYS A 286 0.74 -16.26 -0.16
CA LYS A 286 -0.50 -15.67 -0.65
C LYS A 286 -1.69 -16.01 0.26
N GLY A 287 -2.31 -14.99 0.84
CA GLY A 287 -3.43 -15.13 1.79
C GLY A 287 -3.05 -15.11 3.27
N ASP A 288 -1.76 -14.97 3.60
CA ASP A 288 -1.30 -14.66 4.97
C ASP A 288 -1.09 -13.15 5.19
N SER A 289 -1.16 -12.33 4.13
CA SER A 289 -1.10 -10.85 4.15
C SER A 289 -1.90 -10.24 5.29
N GLY A 290 -1.32 -9.26 6.00
CA GLY A 290 -1.89 -8.64 7.18
C GLY A 290 -1.84 -9.49 8.46
N GLY A 291 -1.49 -10.77 8.37
CA GLY A 291 -1.30 -11.67 9.51
C GLY A 291 -0.08 -11.29 10.37
N PRO A 292 -0.06 -11.67 11.66
CA PRO A 292 0.99 -11.28 12.59
C PRO A 292 2.30 -12.02 12.38
N LEU A 293 3.42 -11.30 12.57
CA LEU A 293 4.69 -11.85 12.99
C LEU A 293 4.87 -11.59 14.50
N VAL A 294 4.89 -12.65 15.30
CA VAL A 294 4.81 -12.60 16.77
C VAL A 294 5.94 -13.37 17.44
N ASP A 295 6.49 -12.83 18.53
CA ASP A 295 7.21 -13.65 19.50
C ASP A 295 6.17 -14.37 20.38
N VAL A 296 6.00 -15.67 20.16
CA VAL A 296 5.00 -16.48 20.90
C VAL A 296 5.30 -16.63 22.39
N THR A 297 6.53 -16.37 22.83
CA THR A 297 6.93 -16.43 24.24
C THR A 297 6.38 -15.24 25.02
N THR A 298 6.47 -14.04 24.42
CA THR A 298 6.01 -12.78 25.03
C THR A 298 4.61 -12.36 24.54
N LYS A 299 4.10 -12.99 23.48
CA LYS A 299 2.89 -12.61 22.73
C LYS A 299 2.94 -11.18 22.16
N VAL A 300 4.14 -10.69 21.88
CA VAL A 300 4.39 -9.37 21.29
C VAL A 300 4.45 -9.48 19.77
N VAL A 301 3.56 -8.76 19.08
CA VAL A 301 3.53 -8.68 17.62
C VAL A 301 4.54 -7.65 17.14
N MET A 302 5.53 -8.13 16.37
CA MET A 302 6.66 -7.36 15.85
C MET A 302 6.34 -6.70 14.51
N GLY A 303 5.53 -7.37 13.69
CA GLY A 303 5.17 -6.90 12.35
C GLY A 303 3.94 -7.58 11.77
N LEU A 304 3.57 -7.17 10.55
CA LEU A 304 2.48 -7.76 9.75
C LEU A 304 3.03 -8.29 8.43
N VAL A 305 2.56 -9.44 7.94
CA VAL A 305 2.92 -9.96 6.61
C VAL A 305 2.53 -8.93 5.54
N SER A 306 3.49 -8.44 4.76
CA SER A 306 3.25 -7.43 3.72
C SER A 306 3.53 -8.00 2.33
N TRP A 307 4.79 -8.27 1.98
CA TRP A 307 5.18 -8.73 0.64
C TRP A 307 6.43 -9.63 0.64
N GLY A 308 6.75 -10.21 -0.52
CA GLY A 308 7.92 -11.09 -0.69
C GLY A 308 8.17 -11.47 -2.16
N GLN A 309 9.39 -11.89 -2.48
CA GLN A 309 9.81 -12.28 -3.83
C GLN A 309 9.58 -13.78 -4.08
N GLY A 310 8.31 -14.16 -4.14
CA GLY A 310 7.89 -15.55 -3.97
C GLY A 310 7.69 -15.89 -2.49
N CYS A 311 7.60 -17.18 -2.17
CA CYS A 311 7.44 -17.67 -0.80
C CYS A 311 8.51 -18.73 -0.51
N ALA A 312 9.19 -18.63 0.63
CA ALA A 312 10.11 -19.65 1.17
C ALA A 312 11.28 -20.03 0.25
N ARG A 313 11.77 -19.11 -0.57
CA ARG A 313 12.94 -19.32 -1.41
C ARG A 313 14.23 -19.16 -0.57
N PRO A 314 15.31 -19.94 -0.84
CA PRO A 314 16.57 -19.79 -0.11
C PRO A 314 17.14 -18.37 -0.21
N ASN A 315 17.60 -17.81 0.90
CA ASN A 315 18.12 -16.44 1.07
C ASN A 315 17.17 -15.30 0.64
N VAL A 316 15.88 -15.56 0.46
CA VAL A 316 14.86 -14.59 0.03
C VAL A 316 13.75 -14.56 1.08
N PRO A 317 13.89 -13.76 2.17
CA PRO A 317 12.92 -13.69 3.25
C PRO A 317 11.63 -12.92 2.89
N GLY A 318 10.56 -13.18 3.65
CA GLY A 318 9.38 -12.32 3.64
C GLY A 318 9.67 -10.94 4.24
N VAL A 319 8.96 -9.93 3.76
CA VAL A 319 9.01 -8.55 4.24
C VAL A 319 7.72 -8.22 4.98
N TYR A 320 7.88 -7.61 6.15
CA TYR A 320 6.82 -7.36 7.11
C TYR A 320 6.78 -5.86 7.47
N SER A 321 5.60 -5.30 7.63
CA SER A 321 5.42 -3.92 8.13
C SER A 321 5.88 -3.84 9.59
N ARG A 322 6.83 -2.95 9.93
CA ARG A 322 7.41 -2.82 11.28
C ARG A 322 6.47 -2.05 12.21
N ILE A 323 5.85 -2.74 13.18
CA ILE A 323 4.83 -2.12 14.06
C ILE A 323 5.42 -1.00 14.92
N SER A 324 6.66 -1.15 15.43
CA SER A 324 7.33 -0.14 16.25
C SER A 324 7.59 1.20 15.54
N ALA A 325 7.44 1.26 14.20
CA ALA A 325 7.57 2.49 13.41
C ALA A 325 6.29 3.35 13.36
N VAL A 326 5.13 2.81 13.78
CA VAL A 326 3.81 3.46 13.64
C VAL A 326 2.99 3.42 14.93
N THR A 327 3.63 3.17 16.08
CA THR A 327 2.98 3.06 17.40
C THR A 327 2.18 4.30 17.78
N ASP A 328 2.72 5.49 17.56
CA ASP A 328 2.02 6.76 17.82
C ASP A 328 0.75 6.90 16.96
N TRP A 329 0.82 6.52 15.69
CA TRP A 329 -0.36 6.49 14.81
C TRP A 329 -1.40 5.49 15.29
N ILE A 330 -0.99 4.25 15.64
CA ILE A 330 -1.89 3.24 16.18
C ILE A 330 -2.56 3.77 17.46
N GLN A 331 -1.79 4.30 18.41
CA GLN A 331 -2.31 4.83 19.67
C GLN A 331 -3.29 5.99 19.46
N GLN A 332 -2.99 6.91 18.53
CA GLN A 332 -3.91 7.98 18.14
C GLN A 332 -5.21 7.40 17.57
N GLN A 333 -5.13 6.46 16.63
CA GLN A 333 -6.31 5.87 16.01
C GLN A 333 -7.11 4.98 16.98
N LEU A 334 -6.49 4.36 17.99
CA LEU A 334 -7.23 3.71 19.09
C LEU A 334 -8.07 4.73 19.88
N CYS A 335 -7.56 5.93 20.13
CA CYS A 335 -8.31 7.00 20.80
C CYS A 335 -9.44 7.57 19.92
N ASP A 336 -9.24 7.65 18.61
CA ASP A 336 -10.20 8.23 17.65
C ASP A 336 -11.30 7.24 17.22
N LEU A 337 -10.99 5.95 17.11
CA LEU A 337 -11.87 4.92 16.55
C LEU A 337 -12.56 4.02 17.58
N SER A 338 -11.90 3.71 18.70
CA SER A 338 -12.46 2.74 19.64
C SER A 338 -13.69 3.30 20.35
N ARG A 339 -14.70 2.45 20.56
CA ARG A 339 -15.84 2.69 21.45
C ARG A 339 -15.44 2.61 22.92
N GLU A 340 -14.36 1.90 23.22
CA GLU A 340 -13.83 1.65 24.56
C GLU A 340 -12.37 2.13 24.67
N PRO A 341 -12.04 3.37 24.24
CA PRO A 341 -10.66 3.78 24.01
C PRO A 341 -9.78 3.59 25.26
N PRO A 342 -8.50 3.20 25.10
CA PRO A 342 -7.58 2.96 26.21
C PRO A 342 -7.60 4.08 27.25
N SER A 343 -7.46 3.74 28.54
CA SER A 343 -7.44 4.73 29.63
C SER A 343 -6.28 5.75 29.54
N THR A 344 -5.24 5.43 28.75
CA THR A 344 -4.14 6.33 28.38
C THR A 344 -4.53 7.38 27.36
N CYS A 345 -5.57 7.14 26.57
CA CYS A 345 -6.23 8.21 25.83
C CYS A 345 -6.77 9.20 26.86
N THR A 346 -6.20 10.40 26.88
CA THR A 346 -6.85 11.54 27.52
C THR A 346 -8.19 11.72 26.84
N ARG A 347 -9.23 11.11 27.41
CA ARG A 347 -10.62 11.35 27.07
C ARG A 347 -10.96 12.75 27.53
N SER A 348 -10.51 13.71 26.75
CA SER A 348 -11.11 15.03 26.66
C SER A 348 -12.60 14.77 26.50
N ALA A 349 -13.35 14.98 27.59
CA ALA A 349 -14.81 15.01 27.54
C ALA A 349 -15.18 15.93 26.37
N PRO A 350 -16.21 15.60 25.55
CA PRO A 350 -16.48 16.27 24.28
C PRO A 350 -16.65 17.77 24.52
N SER A 351 -15.54 18.46 24.35
CA SER A 351 -15.38 19.88 24.55
C SER A 351 -15.65 20.47 23.18
N LEU A 352 -16.41 21.57 23.12
CA LEU A 352 -16.56 22.36 21.90
C LEU A 352 -15.26 23.11 21.61
N LEU A 353 -14.17 22.37 21.41
CA LEU A 353 -12.82 22.84 21.17
C LEU A 353 -12.37 22.35 19.80
N LEU A 354 -11.75 23.30 19.10
CA LEU A 354 -11.53 23.30 17.67
C LEU A 354 -10.53 22.21 17.25
N PRO A 355 -10.57 21.73 15.99
CA PRO A 355 -9.64 20.72 15.50
C PRO A 355 -8.19 21.17 15.67
N LEU A 356 -7.31 20.21 15.98
CA LEU A 356 -5.86 20.42 16.00
C LEU A 356 -5.43 20.93 14.61
N PRO A 357 -4.62 22.01 14.53
CA PRO A 357 -4.26 22.58 13.23
C PRO A 357 -3.50 21.55 12.40
N THR A 358 -3.98 21.30 11.18
CA THR A 358 -3.21 20.61 10.15
C THR A 358 -1.88 21.34 9.94
N PRO A 359 -0.79 20.62 9.60
CA PRO A 359 0.47 21.27 9.29
C PRO A 359 0.28 22.15 8.06
N THR A 360 0.61 23.43 8.21
CA THR A 360 0.35 24.45 7.19
C THR A 360 1.62 25.22 6.83
N ALA A 361 1.71 25.60 5.56
CA ALA A 361 2.69 26.53 5.04
C ALA A 361 2.09 27.95 4.96
N SER A 362 2.98 28.92 4.73
CA SER A 362 2.61 30.23 4.19
C SER A 362 3.35 30.43 2.87
N ILE A 363 2.70 31.09 1.93
CA ILE A 363 3.33 31.61 0.71
C ILE A 363 3.23 33.13 0.69
N ARG A 364 4.17 33.78 0.00
CA ARG A 364 4.07 35.20 -0.36
C ARG A 364 3.95 35.29 -1.87
N ILE A 365 2.97 36.06 -2.33
CA ILE A 365 2.71 36.37 -3.73
C ILE A 365 3.07 37.85 -3.89
N ASP A 366 4.15 38.12 -4.60
CA ASP A 366 4.67 39.46 -4.88
C ASP A 366 4.30 39.81 -6.34
N ILE A 367 3.41 40.78 -6.53
CA ILE A 367 3.00 41.25 -7.85
C ILE A 367 3.49 42.68 -8.05
N VAL A 368 4.36 42.88 -9.02
CA VAL A 368 4.63 44.21 -9.56
C VAL A 368 3.61 44.45 -10.66
N TYR A 369 2.78 45.47 -10.52
CA TYR A 369 1.89 45.92 -11.59
C TYR A 369 2.64 46.86 -12.54
N ASP A 370 2.08 47.10 -13.73
CA ASP A 370 2.55 48.12 -14.67
C ASP A 370 1.69 49.39 -14.58
N GLY A 371 1.58 50.15 -15.67
CA GLY A 371 0.77 51.37 -15.73
C GLY A 371 -0.73 51.20 -15.47
N PHE A 372 -1.28 49.99 -15.55
CA PHE A 372 -2.73 49.77 -15.64
C PHE A 372 -3.27 48.67 -14.70
N PRO A 373 -2.97 48.74 -13.38
CA PRO A 373 -3.35 47.70 -12.41
C PRO A 373 -4.85 47.37 -12.36
N ALA A 374 -5.73 48.29 -12.80
CA ALA A 374 -7.17 48.11 -12.84
C ALA A 374 -7.66 47.11 -13.91
N GLU A 375 -6.80 46.61 -14.80
CA GLU A 375 -7.16 45.59 -15.78
C GLU A 375 -6.70 44.18 -15.40
N THR A 376 -5.84 44.08 -14.39
CA THR A 376 -5.31 42.84 -13.85
C THR A 376 -6.13 42.35 -12.66
N SER A 377 -6.54 41.08 -12.68
CA SER A 377 -7.16 40.41 -11.54
C SER A 377 -6.53 39.04 -11.30
N TRP A 378 -6.62 38.49 -10.09
CA TRP A 378 -6.06 37.18 -9.81
C TRP A 378 -6.80 36.45 -8.69
N GLN A 379 -6.63 35.13 -8.65
CA GLN A 379 -7.15 34.28 -7.59
C GLN A 379 -6.22 33.11 -7.26
N LEU A 380 -6.32 32.63 -6.01
CA LEU A 380 -5.68 31.42 -5.51
C LEU A 380 -6.76 30.46 -5.02
N THR A 381 -6.83 29.27 -5.58
CA THR A 381 -7.91 28.29 -5.37
C THR A 381 -7.36 26.94 -4.92
N GLU A 382 -7.97 26.29 -3.93
CA GLU A 382 -7.62 24.90 -3.57
C GLU A 382 -8.21 23.92 -4.60
N GLN A 383 -7.36 23.09 -5.22
CA GLN A 383 -7.78 22.25 -6.34
C GLN A 383 -8.84 21.21 -5.96
N ASP A 384 -8.71 20.57 -4.78
CA ASP A 384 -9.59 19.48 -4.35
C ASP A 384 -11.00 19.93 -4.00
N THR A 385 -11.14 21.15 -3.47
CA THR A 385 -12.43 21.69 -2.97
C THR A 385 -13.04 22.73 -3.90
N GLY A 386 -12.26 23.30 -4.82
CA GLY A 386 -12.63 24.46 -5.63
C GLY A 386 -12.78 25.75 -4.81
N THR A 387 -12.30 25.78 -3.57
CA THR A 387 -12.45 26.94 -2.68
C THR A 387 -11.45 28.03 -3.07
N VAL A 388 -11.94 29.21 -3.46
CA VAL A 388 -11.10 30.41 -3.62
C VAL A 388 -10.65 30.88 -2.25
N LEU A 389 -9.34 30.83 -1.99
CA LEU A 389 -8.71 31.18 -0.72
C LEU A 389 -8.30 32.66 -0.66
N HIS A 390 -7.94 33.22 -1.81
CA HIS A 390 -7.66 34.63 -1.97
C HIS A 390 -8.01 35.05 -3.39
N ASN A 391 -8.45 36.30 -3.56
CA ASN A 391 -8.55 36.93 -4.86
C ASN A 391 -8.31 38.43 -4.76
N MET A 392 -7.98 39.04 -5.88
CA MET A 392 -7.92 40.47 -6.06
C MET A 392 -8.72 40.84 -7.31
N THR A 393 -9.68 41.73 -7.15
CA THR A 393 -10.46 42.30 -8.25
C THR A 393 -10.25 43.80 -8.25
N LEU A 394 -9.17 44.26 -8.90
CA LEU A 394 -8.85 45.67 -8.98
C LEU A 394 -9.83 46.36 -9.93
N GLY A 395 -10.84 47.00 -9.35
CA GLY A 395 -11.90 47.64 -10.14
C GLY A 395 -11.70 49.15 -10.38
N ASN A 396 -10.93 49.85 -9.54
CA ASN A 396 -10.81 51.32 -9.56
C ASN A 396 -9.50 51.90 -8.94
N GLU A 397 -8.50 51.09 -8.58
CA GLU A 397 -7.31 51.55 -7.83
C GLU A 397 -6.14 51.89 -8.77
N GLU A 398 -6.17 53.06 -9.44
CA GLU A 398 -5.02 53.57 -10.24
C GLU A 398 -3.76 53.84 -9.39
N SER A 399 -3.87 53.85 -8.05
CA SER A 399 -2.77 54.16 -7.12
C SER A 399 -1.61 53.16 -7.15
N ASP A 400 -1.88 51.93 -7.58
CA ASP A 400 -0.92 50.82 -7.48
C ASP A 400 -0.09 50.67 -8.77
N ALA A 401 -0.21 51.62 -9.70
CA ALA A 401 0.49 51.60 -10.98
C ALA A 401 2.01 51.66 -10.79
N ASN A 402 2.73 50.73 -11.44
CA ASN A 402 4.17 50.51 -11.32
C ASN A 402 4.63 50.25 -9.87
N SER A 403 3.73 49.73 -9.02
CA SER A 403 4.02 49.41 -7.62
C SER A 403 4.09 47.90 -7.35
N LEU A 404 4.78 47.53 -6.27
CA LEU A 404 4.81 46.17 -5.74
C LEU A 404 3.70 46.00 -4.70
N VAL A 405 2.82 45.04 -4.93
CA VAL A 405 1.82 44.55 -3.99
C VAL A 405 2.22 43.14 -3.53
N SER A 406 2.51 43.01 -2.24
CA SER A 406 2.86 41.73 -1.60
C SER A 406 1.69 41.20 -0.78
N VAL A 407 1.22 39.99 -1.08
CA VAL A 407 0.17 39.29 -0.33
C VAL A 407 0.72 38.01 0.29
N VAL A 408 0.52 37.85 1.60
CA VAL A 408 0.91 36.63 2.33
C VAL A 408 -0.33 35.78 2.55
N VAL A 409 -0.31 34.55 2.03
CA VAL A 409 -1.37 33.56 2.26
C VAL A 409 -0.86 32.49 3.20
N SER A 410 -1.35 32.52 4.44
CA SER A 410 -1.04 31.57 5.51
C SER A 410 -2.13 30.53 5.70
N GLY A 411 -1.79 29.38 6.29
CA GLY A 411 -2.76 28.33 6.60
C GLY A 411 -3.02 27.35 5.46
N LEU A 412 -2.15 27.33 4.44
CA LEU A 412 -2.24 26.40 3.31
C LEU A 412 -1.77 25.01 3.75
N GLN A 413 -2.60 23.99 3.59
CA GLN A 413 -2.31 22.63 4.05
C GLN A 413 -1.18 22.00 3.22
N LEU A 414 -0.21 21.37 3.89
CA LEU A 414 0.81 20.58 3.20
C LEU A 414 0.19 19.36 2.50
N GLY A 415 0.73 18.99 1.34
CA GLY A 415 0.24 17.87 0.51
C GLY A 415 -1.00 18.19 -0.33
N ARG A 416 -1.47 19.43 -0.35
CA ARG A 416 -2.52 19.91 -1.28
C ARG A 416 -1.91 20.57 -2.51
N VAL A 417 -2.76 20.76 -3.52
CA VAL A 417 -2.45 21.56 -4.71
C VAL A 417 -3.30 22.83 -4.71
N TYR A 418 -2.65 23.97 -4.92
CA TYR A 418 -3.26 25.29 -5.03
C TYR A 418 -3.04 25.84 -6.44
N VAL A 419 -4.10 26.33 -7.07
CA VAL A 419 -4.07 26.89 -8.42
C VAL A 419 -4.03 28.41 -8.28
N PHE A 420 -2.93 29.03 -8.71
CA PHE A 420 -2.85 30.48 -8.88
C PHE A 420 -3.17 30.83 -10.33
N GLU A 421 -4.06 31.79 -10.52
CA GLU A 421 -4.57 32.24 -11.81
C GLU A 421 -4.57 33.77 -11.83
N ILE A 422 -3.84 34.36 -12.79
CA ILE A 422 -3.83 35.79 -13.06
C ILE A 422 -4.46 36.02 -14.42
N LEU A 423 -5.33 37.02 -14.51
CA LEU A 423 -6.06 37.42 -15.71
C LEU A 423 -5.77 38.88 -16.00
N ASP A 424 -5.68 39.17 -17.28
CA ASP A 424 -5.48 40.50 -17.83
C ASP A 424 -6.58 40.79 -18.85
N SER A 425 -7.31 41.89 -18.68
CA SER A 425 -8.53 42.14 -19.47
C SER A 425 -8.29 42.82 -20.82
N PHE A 426 -7.06 43.29 -21.10
CA PHE A 426 -6.66 43.85 -22.40
C PHE A 426 -5.78 42.90 -23.23
N GLU A 427 -5.33 41.81 -22.61
CA GLU A 427 -4.62 40.68 -23.21
C GLU A 427 -3.17 40.97 -23.65
N ASP A 428 -2.59 42.07 -23.17
CA ASP A 428 -1.15 42.39 -23.27
C ASP A 428 -0.35 42.01 -22.01
N GLY A 429 -1.04 41.76 -20.90
CA GLY A 429 -0.42 41.34 -19.65
C GLY A 429 0.30 42.47 -18.93
N ILE A 430 0.89 42.19 -17.77
CA ILE A 430 1.42 43.23 -16.86
C ILE A 430 2.82 43.75 -17.24
N CYS A 431 3.29 43.53 -18.46
CA CYS A 431 4.53 44.07 -19.03
C CYS A 431 4.53 43.85 -20.56
N CYS A 432 5.43 44.37 -21.39
CA CYS A 432 6.60 45.23 -21.15
C CYS A 432 6.39 46.66 -21.69
N GLU A 433 5.28 46.89 -22.38
CA GLU A 433 5.02 48.14 -23.12
C GLU A 433 4.62 49.27 -22.16
N TYR A 434 3.87 48.93 -21.11
CA TYR A 434 3.32 49.89 -20.13
C TYR A 434 3.94 49.80 -18.73
N GLY A 435 4.92 48.91 -18.52
CA GLY A 435 5.72 48.82 -17.30
C GLY A 435 6.59 47.56 -17.23
N ASN A 436 7.13 47.28 -16.04
CA ASN A 436 7.99 46.13 -15.75
C ASN A 436 7.33 45.19 -14.73
N GLY A 437 6.04 44.90 -14.89
CA GLY A 437 5.33 44.05 -13.95
C GLY A 437 5.79 42.59 -14.00
N SER A 438 5.54 41.88 -12.89
CA SER A 438 5.99 40.51 -12.68
C SER A 438 5.20 39.87 -11.55
N VAL A 439 5.20 38.54 -11.47
CA VAL A 439 4.65 37.78 -10.34
C VAL A 439 5.72 36.83 -9.81
N ASP A 440 6.04 36.93 -8.52
CA ASP A 440 6.89 35.97 -7.80
C ASP A 440 6.09 35.29 -6.70
N ILE A 441 6.21 33.98 -6.56
CA ILE A 441 5.55 33.19 -5.52
C ILE A 441 6.61 32.41 -4.74
N ASP A 442 6.75 32.76 -3.46
CA ASP A 442 7.72 32.20 -2.51
C ASP A 442 7.02 31.36 -1.44
N LYS A 443 7.63 30.25 -1.01
CA LYS A 443 7.35 29.63 0.29
C LYS A 443 8.04 30.47 1.37
N VAL A 444 7.34 30.89 2.41
CA VAL A 444 7.89 31.79 3.44
C VAL A 444 7.78 31.24 4.86
N SER A 445 8.61 31.77 5.77
CA SER A 445 8.59 31.36 7.18
C SER A 445 7.28 31.75 7.85
N SER A 446 6.70 30.82 8.63
CA SER A 446 5.50 31.07 9.44
C SER A 446 5.72 32.06 10.59
N THR A 447 6.98 32.41 10.88
CA THR A 447 7.35 33.41 11.91
C THR A 447 7.77 34.75 11.34
N ASP A 448 8.07 34.80 10.04
CA ASP A 448 8.48 36.01 9.32
C ASP A 448 8.26 35.82 7.81
N ALA A 449 7.22 36.46 7.28
CA ALA A 449 6.86 36.36 5.87
C ALA A 449 7.82 37.10 4.92
N SER A 450 8.76 37.90 5.43
CA SER A 450 9.84 38.48 4.62
C SER A 450 10.96 37.47 4.33
N THR A 451 11.13 36.47 5.21
CA THR A 451 12.09 35.37 5.01
C THR A 451 11.55 34.34 4.03
N SER A 452 12.05 34.37 2.79
CA SER A 452 11.83 33.31 1.79
C SER A 452 12.57 32.02 2.19
N LEU A 453 11.86 30.90 2.06
CA LEU A 453 12.35 29.53 2.25
C LEU A 453 12.56 28.79 0.92
N GLY A 454 12.14 29.38 -0.20
CA GLY A 454 12.31 28.81 -1.54
C GLY A 454 11.28 29.34 -2.53
N VAL A 455 11.73 29.63 -3.74
CA VAL A 455 10.89 30.07 -4.86
C VAL A 455 10.02 28.90 -5.33
N LEU A 456 8.71 29.12 -5.44
CA LEU A 456 7.74 28.15 -5.96
C LEU A 456 7.45 28.40 -7.44
N TRP A 457 7.33 29.68 -7.84
CA TRP A 457 7.09 30.07 -9.23
C TRP A 457 7.47 31.54 -9.48
N GLN A 458 7.79 31.87 -10.74
CA GLN A 458 8.07 33.24 -11.19
C GLN A 458 7.50 33.45 -12.59
N LEU A 459 6.96 34.64 -12.86
CA LEU A 459 6.44 35.08 -14.15
C LEU A 459 6.95 36.50 -14.46
N PRO A 460 7.68 36.71 -15.57
CA PRO A 460 8.22 38.02 -15.93
C PRO A 460 7.17 38.93 -16.61
N GLY A 461 5.90 38.85 -16.20
CA GLY A 461 4.78 39.71 -16.64
C GLY A 461 4.20 39.48 -18.03
N ASN A 462 4.95 38.88 -18.97
CA ASN A 462 4.52 38.72 -20.36
C ASN A 462 3.60 37.50 -20.53
N PHE A 463 2.29 37.75 -20.56
CA PHE A 463 1.24 36.78 -20.87
C PHE A 463 0.10 37.48 -21.62
N GLY A 464 -0.82 36.70 -22.21
CA GLY A 464 -2.02 37.25 -22.86
C GLY A 464 -3.15 37.51 -21.86
N ALA A 465 -4.39 37.14 -22.23
CA ALA A 465 -5.55 37.27 -21.34
C ALA A 465 -5.43 36.58 -19.95
N GLN A 466 -4.58 35.57 -19.82
CA GLN A 466 -4.50 34.73 -18.62
C GLN A 466 -3.18 33.95 -18.51
N GLN A 467 -2.71 33.73 -17.27
CA GLN A 467 -1.71 32.74 -16.92
C GLN A 467 -2.11 31.97 -15.64
N THR A 468 -1.83 30.67 -15.61
CA THR A 468 -2.16 29.78 -14.48
C THR A 468 -0.96 28.92 -14.07
N VAL A 469 -0.82 28.60 -12.78
CA VAL A 469 0.18 27.66 -12.25
C VAL A 469 -0.39 26.80 -11.10
N ASN A 470 0.06 25.55 -11.02
CA ASN A 470 -0.22 24.66 -9.89
C ASN A 470 0.94 24.71 -8.89
N ILE A 471 0.62 25.05 -7.65
CA ILE A 471 1.54 25.15 -6.50
C ILE A 471 1.29 23.94 -5.60
N VAL A 472 2.33 23.13 -5.37
CA VAL A 472 2.29 21.96 -4.47
C VAL A 472 3.12 22.29 -3.23
N LEU A 473 2.57 22.11 -2.02
CA LEU A 473 3.16 22.61 -0.76
C LEU A 473 3.61 21.55 0.25
#